data_AF-A0A2T6DRM2-F1
#
_entry.id   AF-A0A2T6DRM2-F1
#
_cell.length_a   1.000
_cell.length_b   1.000
_cell.length_c   1.000
_cell.angle_alpha   90.00
_cell.angle_beta   90.00
_cell.angle_gamma   90.00
#
_symmetry.space_group_name_H-M   'P 1'
#
loop_
_entity.id
_entity.type
_entity.pdbx_description
1 polymer ?
#
loop_
_entity_poly.entity_id
_entity_poly.type
_entity_poly.pdbx_seq_one_letter_code
_entity_poly.pdbx_strand_id
1 'polypeptide(L)'
;MILRLAGLSVALCGVLAAAAEPAAPAPTSAPEQVAAPAQPVPAANPAASPTATENAPGAAAEPAKGKAEEPIIAPDHHTVEHVQVAHAAKPEEIASLLRIGNAHRDKGDYASAEIAFLQVLAERATLEQDHDALLGLARTYRKKGDHTKATAVYERFIKTFPTDPQLPDVLLEQGRSLRALGAYKQAIARFYSVLNSTLKLPDEGADHYRQLARTAQFEIAETHFQNGEYAEANRFFSRLNLLDLAPEDRARAQFKAVYALILGGDDEQAVGGLRLFISQNPRDENIPEARYLLSLALRRLGRTQESLAATLELLKAEHADSQSDPRRWAYWQRKTGNQLGNEFYEHGDFSSALTIYESLAQLSADPRWQLPVAYQTGLCYERLRRFDRARLCYQTIVDKIKSAPANGDVRPDLADLADMAAWRLSQLSWQSTTDTQLSAIFAPSSSPTVPPFSSPATASASDHDAHGRAPIASQLVR
;
A
#
# COMPACT_ATOMS: atom_id res chain seq x y z
N MET A 1 -19.60 20.62 -43.14
CA MET A 1 -18.40 19.89 -42.64
C MET A 1 -18.32 20.06 -41.12
N ILE A 2 -19.41 19.69 -40.41
CA ILE A 2 -19.71 20.05 -39.01
C ILE A 2 -20.11 18.80 -38.17
N LEU A 3 -19.91 17.58 -38.69
CA LEU A 3 -20.03 16.35 -37.89
C LEU A 3 -18.71 15.61 -37.90
N ARG A 4 -17.80 15.94 -36.97
CA ARG A 4 -16.68 15.05 -36.55
C ARG A 4 -15.96 15.45 -35.26
N LEU A 5 -16.47 16.40 -34.46
CA LEU A 5 -15.78 16.93 -33.26
C LEU A 5 -16.39 16.53 -31.90
N ALA A 6 -17.36 15.61 -31.85
CA ALA A 6 -17.99 15.21 -30.58
C ALA A 6 -17.35 13.98 -29.89
N GLY A 7 -16.20 13.49 -30.37
CA GLY A 7 -15.62 12.21 -29.91
C GLY A 7 -14.26 12.27 -29.23
N LEU A 8 -13.66 13.44 -29.00
CA LEU A 8 -12.24 13.55 -28.60
C LEU A 8 -11.97 14.35 -27.31
N SER A 9 -12.94 14.45 -26.39
CA SER A 9 -12.77 15.27 -25.16
C SER A 9 -12.62 14.48 -23.85
N VAL A 10 -12.43 13.15 -23.91
CA VAL A 10 -12.25 12.31 -22.69
C VAL A 10 -10.80 11.81 -22.53
N ALA A 11 -9.90 12.04 -23.49
CA ALA A 11 -8.55 11.47 -23.47
C ALA A 11 -7.41 12.44 -23.09
N LEU A 12 -7.69 13.69 -22.66
CA LEU A 12 -6.64 14.70 -22.44
C LEU A 12 -6.53 15.27 -21.02
N CYS A 13 -7.01 14.57 -19.99
CA CYS A 13 -6.71 14.89 -18.58
C CYS A 13 -5.57 14.04 -17.97
N GLY A 14 -4.93 13.16 -18.77
CA GLY A 14 -3.95 12.19 -18.25
C GLY A 14 -2.47 12.41 -18.61
N VAL A 15 -2.07 13.53 -19.24
CA VAL A 15 -0.72 13.63 -19.84
C VAL A 15 0.12 14.85 -19.41
N LEU A 16 -0.35 15.72 -18.51
CA LEU A 16 0.43 16.91 -18.08
C LEU A 16 1.15 16.75 -16.73
N ALA A 17 1.81 15.61 -16.51
CA ALA A 17 2.72 15.42 -15.38
C ALA A 17 3.93 14.53 -15.72
N ALA A 18 4.59 14.79 -16.86
CA ALA A 18 5.86 14.16 -17.19
C ALA A 18 6.84 15.16 -17.85
N ALA A 19 8.08 15.12 -17.37
CA ALA A 19 9.28 15.94 -17.68
C ALA A 19 9.39 17.27 -16.88
N ALA A 20 10.45 17.59 -16.14
CA ALA A 20 11.83 17.09 -16.15
C ALA A 20 12.50 17.14 -14.74
N GLU A 21 13.30 16.12 -14.43
CA GLU A 21 14.18 16.04 -13.25
C GLU A 21 15.51 16.77 -13.48
N PRO A 22 16.13 17.26 -12.40
CA PRO A 22 17.55 17.02 -12.18
C PRO A 22 17.77 16.15 -10.93
N ALA A 23 18.55 15.09 -11.11
CA ALA A 23 18.98 14.18 -10.05
C ALA A 23 19.90 14.88 -9.03
N ALA A 24 19.58 14.81 -7.73
CA ALA A 24 20.43 15.22 -6.61
C ALA A 24 19.98 14.49 -5.30
N PRO A 25 20.85 14.32 -4.27
CA PRO A 25 21.25 13.04 -3.70
C PRO A 25 20.38 12.53 -2.55
N ALA A 26 20.46 11.20 -2.35
CA ALA A 26 19.72 10.42 -1.37
C ALA A 26 20.02 10.83 0.09
N PRO A 27 18.99 11.02 0.95
CA PRO A 27 19.17 11.08 2.38
C PRO A 27 19.24 9.66 2.98
N THR A 28 20.38 9.38 3.61
CA THR A 28 20.68 8.23 4.48
C THR A 28 19.72 8.14 5.66
N SER A 29 18.75 7.24 5.58
CA SER A 29 18.13 6.42 6.65
C SER A 29 16.71 6.06 6.22
N ALA A 30 16.59 5.03 5.39
CA ALA A 30 15.31 4.52 4.88
C ALA A 30 14.64 3.57 5.90
N PRO A 31 13.33 3.66 6.14
CA PRO A 31 12.57 2.57 6.71
C PRO A 31 12.39 1.47 5.66
N GLU A 32 12.46 0.22 6.11
CA GLU A 32 12.37 -1.00 5.31
C GLU A 32 11.10 -0.98 4.42
N GLN A 33 11.31 -0.98 3.10
CA GLN A 33 10.24 -0.94 2.11
C GLN A 33 9.31 -2.15 2.27
N VAL A 34 8.07 -1.90 2.68
CA VAL A 34 6.97 -2.83 2.42
C VAL A 34 6.79 -2.86 0.91
N ALA A 35 7.12 -3.99 0.29
CA ALA A 35 7.00 -4.21 -1.14
C ALA A 35 5.59 -3.85 -1.65
N ALA A 36 5.54 -3.06 -2.71
CA ALA A 36 4.30 -2.81 -3.45
C ALA A 36 3.73 -4.15 -3.98
N PRO A 37 2.40 -4.37 -3.93
CA PRO A 37 1.82 -5.61 -4.42
C PRO A 37 1.99 -5.71 -5.93
N ALA A 38 2.49 -6.86 -6.40
CA ALA A 38 2.45 -7.24 -7.80
C ALA A 38 0.98 -7.27 -8.27
N GLN A 39 0.72 -6.71 -9.45
CA GLN A 39 -0.61 -6.74 -10.04
C GLN A 39 -1.10 -8.19 -10.23
N PRO A 40 -2.39 -8.49 -9.97
CA PRO A 40 -2.93 -9.82 -10.21
C PRO A 40 -3.00 -10.10 -11.72
N VAL A 41 -2.36 -11.18 -12.15
CA VAL A 41 -2.55 -11.78 -13.49
C VAL A 41 -3.97 -12.32 -13.57
N PRO A 42 -4.74 -12.09 -14.65
CA PRO A 42 -6.11 -12.57 -14.75
C PRO A 42 -6.16 -14.11 -14.81
N ALA A 43 -6.93 -14.70 -13.90
CA ALA A 43 -7.19 -16.14 -13.87
C ALA A 43 -7.98 -16.57 -15.10
N ALA A 44 -7.43 -17.51 -15.86
CA ALA A 44 -8.14 -18.23 -16.89
C ALA A 44 -9.11 -19.23 -16.25
N ASN A 45 -10.38 -19.15 -16.66
CA ASN A 45 -11.41 -20.16 -16.37
C ASN A 45 -10.99 -21.51 -16.97
N PRO A 46 -11.27 -22.63 -16.28
CA PRO A 46 -12.20 -23.55 -16.92
C PRO A 46 -13.20 -24.19 -15.97
N ALA A 47 -14.43 -24.28 -16.47
CA ALA A 47 -15.48 -25.13 -15.95
C ALA A 47 -15.23 -26.61 -16.31
N ALA A 48 -15.94 -27.47 -15.58
CA ALA A 48 -16.25 -28.90 -15.82
C ALA A 48 -15.32 -29.94 -15.17
N SER A 49 -15.79 -30.47 -14.02
CA SER A 49 -15.69 -31.91 -13.71
C SER A 49 -16.73 -32.67 -14.55
N PRO A 50 -16.53 -33.96 -14.87
CA PRO A 50 -17.00 -34.97 -13.92
C PRO A 50 -16.18 -36.27 -13.81
N THR A 51 -16.41 -36.92 -12.66
CA THR A 51 -16.46 -38.38 -12.40
C THR A 51 -15.21 -39.25 -12.38
N ALA A 52 -15.15 -40.00 -11.28
CA ALA A 52 -14.22 -41.04 -10.92
C ALA A 52 -14.35 -42.32 -11.76
N THR A 53 -13.25 -43.07 -11.88
CA THR A 53 -13.28 -44.53 -11.78
C THR A 53 -11.88 -45.06 -11.44
N GLU A 54 -11.85 -45.98 -10.48
CA GLU A 54 -10.74 -46.84 -10.11
C GLU A 54 -10.18 -47.60 -11.32
N ASN A 55 -8.85 -47.75 -11.39
CA ASN A 55 -8.16 -49.05 -11.55
C ASN A 55 -6.66 -48.86 -11.85
N ALA A 56 -5.83 -49.35 -10.94
CA ALA A 56 -4.51 -49.95 -11.20
C ALA A 56 -4.65 -51.44 -10.82
N PRO A 57 -3.79 -52.40 -11.24
CA PRO A 57 -2.36 -52.22 -11.52
C PRO A 57 -1.78 -53.07 -12.69
N GLY A 58 -0.51 -52.84 -13.05
CA GLY A 58 0.26 -53.85 -13.79
C GLY A 58 1.52 -53.39 -14.51
N ALA A 59 2.66 -53.93 -14.03
CA ALA A 59 3.84 -54.34 -14.79
C ALA A 59 4.83 -53.29 -15.35
N ALA A 60 5.95 -53.18 -14.62
CA ALA A 60 7.31 -53.48 -15.06
C ALA A 60 7.71 -53.24 -16.53
N ALA A 61 8.65 -52.31 -16.74
CA ALA A 61 9.72 -52.44 -17.72
C ALA A 61 10.95 -51.63 -17.28
N GLU A 62 12.05 -52.34 -17.03
CA GLU A 62 13.41 -51.82 -16.81
C GLU A 62 13.98 -51.16 -18.08
N PRO A 63 15.03 -50.32 -17.94
CA PRO A 63 15.54 -49.47 -19.03
C PRO A 63 16.53 -50.18 -19.95
N ALA A 64 16.46 -49.83 -21.23
CA ALA A 64 17.38 -50.27 -22.27
C ALA A 64 18.77 -49.62 -22.12
N LYS A 65 19.79 -50.47 -22.12
CA LYS A 65 21.23 -50.15 -22.23
C LYS A 65 21.52 -49.55 -23.62
N GLY A 66 22.02 -48.31 -23.65
CA GLY A 66 22.65 -47.69 -24.82
C GLY A 66 24.14 -47.48 -24.56
N LYS A 67 24.98 -48.09 -25.40
CA LYS A 67 26.44 -48.13 -25.31
C LYS A 67 27.07 -46.76 -25.61
N ALA A 68 28.23 -46.56 -25.00
CA ALA A 68 29.18 -45.50 -25.23
C ALA A 68 29.79 -45.56 -26.65
N GLU A 69 29.99 -44.38 -27.24
CA GLU A 69 30.99 -44.12 -28.27
C GLU A 69 31.79 -42.88 -27.85
N GLU A 70 33.09 -43.06 -27.64
CA GLU A 70 34.09 -42.00 -27.49
C GLU A 70 34.41 -41.37 -28.85
N PRO A 71 34.78 -40.08 -28.87
CA PRO A 71 35.81 -39.60 -29.77
C PRO A 71 37.06 -39.19 -28.98
N ILE A 72 38.15 -39.84 -29.34
CA ILE A 72 39.54 -39.55 -28.95
C ILE A 72 39.93 -38.17 -29.49
N ILE A 73 40.27 -37.23 -28.61
CA ILE A 73 41.14 -36.08 -28.91
C ILE A 73 42.14 -35.94 -27.76
N ALA A 74 43.42 -36.10 -28.08
CA ALA A 74 44.58 -35.95 -27.20
C ALA A 74 44.90 -34.45 -26.94
N PRO A 75 45.74 -34.12 -25.93
CA PRO A 75 45.53 -32.98 -25.06
C PRO A 75 46.28 -31.72 -25.50
N ASP A 76 45.64 -30.56 -25.37
CA ASP A 76 46.36 -29.29 -25.25
C ASP A 76 46.68 -29.03 -23.78
N HIS A 77 47.98 -29.00 -23.54
CA HIS A 77 48.63 -28.61 -22.30
C HIS A 77 48.15 -27.23 -21.85
N HIS A 78 47.56 -27.12 -20.65
CA HIS A 78 47.83 -26.02 -19.71
C HIS A 78 47.42 -26.42 -18.29
N THR A 79 48.43 -26.77 -17.49
CA THR A 79 48.53 -26.65 -16.02
C THR A 79 47.38 -27.18 -15.16
N VAL A 80 47.51 -28.46 -14.76
CA VAL A 80 46.94 -28.98 -13.50
C VAL A 80 48.09 -29.52 -12.66
N GLU A 81 48.62 -28.68 -11.77
CA GLU A 81 49.36 -29.04 -10.56
C GLU A 81 48.58 -28.34 -9.44
N HIS A 82 48.05 -28.95 -8.38
CA HIS A 82 48.31 -30.20 -7.69
C HIS A 82 46.98 -30.82 -7.23
N VAL A 83 46.78 -32.13 -7.45
CA VAL A 83 45.92 -32.92 -6.57
C VAL A 83 46.75 -33.21 -5.32
N GLN A 84 46.61 -32.37 -4.30
CA GLN A 84 47.20 -32.62 -3.00
C GLN A 84 46.45 -33.77 -2.32
N VAL A 85 47.17 -34.87 -2.15
CA VAL A 85 46.83 -35.98 -1.26
C VAL A 85 46.42 -35.40 0.08
N ALA A 86 45.20 -35.70 0.54
CA ALA A 86 44.63 -35.25 1.80
C ALA A 86 45.55 -35.57 2.98
N HIS A 87 46.42 -34.61 3.32
CA HIS A 87 47.02 -34.53 4.64
C HIS A 87 45.89 -34.17 5.60
N ALA A 88 45.85 -34.85 6.75
CA ALA A 88 45.04 -34.37 7.86
C ALA A 88 45.59 -32.98 8.23
N ALA A 89 44.89 -31.92 7.82
CA ALA A 89 45.26 -30.56 8.16
C ALA A 89 45.36 -30.45 9.67
N LYS A 90 46.34 -29.67 10.14
CA LYS A 90 46.51 -29.48 11.58
C LYS A 90 45.27 -28.77 12.13
N PRO A 91 44.82 -29.07 13.36
CA PRO A 91 43.68 -28.38 13.96
C PRO A 91 43.77 -26.84 13.91
N GLU A 92 44.99 -26.30 13.96
CA GLU A 92 45.27 -24.87 13.82
C GLU A 92 44.98 -24.31 12.41
N GLU A 93 45.20 -25.10 11.36
CA GLU A 93 44.91 -24.73 9.97
C GLU A 93 43.40 -24.63 9.75
N ILE A 94 42.64 -25.63 10.24
CA ILE A 94 41.17 -25.63 10.19
C ILE A 94 40.59 -24.44 10.98
N ALA A 95 41.10 -24.19 12.19
CA ALA A 95 40.70 -23.04 12.98
C ALA A 95 41.01 -21.70 12.28
N SER A 96 42.12 -21.63 11.55
CA SER A 96 42.47 -20.47 10.73
C SER A 96 41.49 -20.28 9.57
N LEU A 97 41.16 -21.36 8.85
CA LEU A 97 40.19 -21.34 7.75
C LEU A 97 38.80 -20.90 8.21
N LEU A 98 38.32 -21.39 9.36
CA LEU A 98 37.06 -20.94 9.95
C LEU A 98 37.07 -19.43 10.25
N ARG A 99 38.18 -18.91 10.79
CA ARG A 99 38.34 -17.48 11.08
C ARG A 99 38.35 -16.65 9.80
N ILE A 100 39.08 -17.10 8.77
CA ILE A 100 39.14 -16.46 7.45
C ILE A 100 37.75 -16.44 6.83
N GLY A 101 37.04 -17.58 6.81
CA GLY A 101 35.68 -17.68 6.26
C GLY A 101 34.70 -16.72 6.94
N ASN A 102 34.73 -16.65 8.27
CA ASN A 102 33.92 -15.70 9.03
C ASN A 102 34.28 -14.24 8.69
N ALA A 103 35.57 -13.90 8.66
CA ALA A 103 36.03 -12.55 8.35
C ALA A 103 35.64 -12.10 6.93
N HIS A 104 35.76 -12.97 5.93
CA HIS A 104 35.34 -12.67 4.55
C HIS A 104 33.82 -12.52 4.43
N ARG A 105 33.04 -13.39 5.11
CA ARG A 105 31.58 -13.26 5.15
C ARG A 105 31.14 -11.92 5.75
N ASP A 106 31.80 -11.50 6.83
CA ASP A 106 31.47 -10.26 7.53
C ASP A 106 31.89 -9.01 6.71
N LYS A 107 32.91 -9.15 5.86
CA LYS A 107 33.28 -8.14 4.83
C LYS A 107 32.37 -8.15 3.59
N GLY A 108 31.47 -9.12 3.46
CA GLY A 108 30.61 -9.29 2.28
C GLY A 108 31.28 -10.01 1.11
N ASP A 109 32.52 -10.48 1.26
CA ASP A 109 33.21 -11.30 0.27
C ASP A 109 32.78 -12.77 0.40
N TYR A 110 31.57 -13.05 -0.11
CA TYR A 110 30.94 -14.36 0.03
C TYR A 110 31.64 -15.45 -0.77
N ALA A 111 32.37 -15.12 -1.84
CA ALA A 111 33.08 -16.10 -2.67
C ALA A 111 34.28 -16.67 -1.91
N SER A 112 35.11 -15.80 -1.30
CA SER A 112 36.24 -16.25 -0.48
C SER A 112 35.78 -16.98 0.78
N ALA A 113 34.68 -16.53 1.39
CA ALA A 113 34.08 -17.23 2.53
C ALA A 113 33.59 -18.64 2.17
N GLU A 114 32.92 -18.79 1.02
CA GLU A 114 32.46 -20.08 0.47
C GLU A 114 33.65 -21.05 0.30
N ILE A 115 34.75 -20.59 -0.30
CA ILE A 115 35.97 -21.41 -0.49
C ILE A 115 36.54 -21.85 0.86
N ALA A 116 36.72 -20.93 1.81
CA ALA A 116 37.31 -21.25 3.11
C ALA A 116 36.49 -22.27 3.90
N PHE A 117 35.15 -22.15 3.92
CA PHE A 117 34.29 -23.13 4.60
C PHE A 117 34.25 -24.48 3.88
N LEU A 118 34.25 -24.50 2.54
CA LEU A 118 34.27 -25.75 1.77
C LEU A 118 35.60 -26.51 1.96
N GLN A 119 36.72 -25.81 2.12
CA GLN A 119 38.00 -26.43 2.46
C GLN A 119 37.95 -27.15 3.80
N VAL A 120 37.38 -26.52 4.83
CA VAL A 120 37.17 -27.17 6.14
C VAL A 120 36.35 -28.46 6.00
N LEU A 121 35.28 -28.42 5.22
CA LEU A 121 34.39 -29.58 5.00
C LEU A 121 35.00 -30.68 4.11
N ALA A 122 36.08 -30.38 3.38
CA ALA A 122 36.78 -31.33 2.51
C ALA A 122 37.96 -32.01 3.23
N GLU A 123 38.51 -31.36 4.25
CA GLU A 123 39.55 -31.92 5.11
C GLU A 123 38.94 -32.90 6.13
N ARG A 124 39.76 -33.75 6.76
CA ARG A 124 39.31 -34.64 7.85
C ARG A 124 39.06 -33.84 9.13
N ALA A 125 38.07 -32.94 9.08
CA ALA A 125 37.66 -32.10 10.18
C ALA A 125 36.97 -32.91 11.29
N THR A 126 37.06 -32.41 12.53
CA THR A 126 36.29 -32.95 13.65
C THR A 126 34.82 -32.59 13.50
N LEU A 127 33.94 -33.30 14.22
CA LEU A 127 32.51 -33.02 14.21
C LEU A 127 32.19 -31.56 14.63
N GLU A 128 32.99 -30.99 15.53
CA GLU A 128 32.88 -29.59 15.98
C GLU A 128 33.32 -28.59 14.89
N GLN A 129 34.36 -28.91 14.12
CA GLN A 129 34.79 -28.07 13.01
C GLN A 129 33.81 -28.11 11.83
N ASP A 130 33.23 -29.29 11.57
CA ASP A 130 32.14 -29.47 10.61
C ASP A 130 30.90 -28.66 11.01
N HIS A 131 30.57 -28.61 12.30
CA HIS A 131 29.48 -27.80 12.83
C HIS A 131 29.64 -26.33 12.44
N ASP A 132 30.79 -25.73 12.78
CA ASP A 132 31.05 -24.31 12.52
C ASP A 132 31.14 -23.99 11.03
N ALA A 133 31.75 -24.88 10.25
CA ALA A 133 31.87 -24.71 8.81
C ALA A 133 30.50 -24.78 8.10
N LEU A 134 29.64 -25.75 8.46
CA LEU A 134 28.30 -25.86 7.88
C LEU A 134 27.44 -24.64 8.20
N LEU A 135 27.46 -24.19 9.46
CA LEU A 135 26.70 -23.01 9.88
C LEU A 135 27.24 -21.73 9.20
N GLY A 136 28.55 -21.58 9.13
CA GLY A 136 29.23 -20.48 8.46
C GLY A 136 28.89 -20.41 6.98
N LEU A 137 28.93 -21.55 6.29
CA LEU A 137 28.61 -21.69 4.88
C LEU A 137 27.13 -21.40 4.59
N ALA A 138 26.21 -21.94 5.38
CA ALA A 138 24.78 -21.69 5.19
C ALA A 138 24.41 -20.20 5.35
N ARG A 139 24.97 -19.53 6.37
CA ARG A 139 24.82 -18.08 6.58
C ARG A 139 25.43 -17.28 5.44
N THR A 140 26.56 -17.73 4.88
CA THR A 140 27.20 -17.10 3.73
C THR A 140 26.29 -17.16 2.50
N TYR A 141 25.74 -18.33 2.18
CA TYR A 141 24.79 -18.47 1.07
C TYR A 141 23.52 -17.63 1.28
N ARG A 142 22.97 -17.61 2.50
CA ARG A 142 21.79 -16.80 2.79
C ARG A 142 22.05 -15.30 2.60
N LYS A 143 23.18 -14.78 3.11
CA LYS A 143 23.56 -13.37 2.94
C LYS A 143 23.85 -13.00 1.47
N LYS A 144 24.40 -13.95 0.70
CA LYS A 144 24.59 -13.83 -0.75
C LYS A 144 23.27 -13.83 -1.55
N GLY A 145 22.16 -14.27 -0.95
CA GLY A 145 20.87 -14.46 -1.61
C GLY A 145 20.71 -15.82 -2.30
N ASP A 146 21.69 -16.72 -2.19
CA ASP A 146 21.59 -18.08 -2.74
C ASP A 146 20.81 -18.99 -1.76
N HIS A 147 19.51 -18.75 -1.71
CA HIS A 147 18.60 -19.46 -0.80
C HIS A 147 18.51 -20.97 -1.10
N THR A 148 18.80 -21.39 -2.34
CA THR A 148 18.80 -22.80 -2.73
C THR A 148 19.94 -23.56 -2.05
N LYS A 149 21.18 -23.07 -2.19
CA LYS A 149 22.34 -23.65 -1.51
C LYS A 149 22.23 -23.49 0.00
N ALA A 150 21.77 -22.34 0.49
CA ALA A 150 21.56 -22.13 1.93
C ALA A 150 20.66 -23.22 2.54
N THR A 151 19.49 -23.47 1.92
CA THR A 151 18.54 -24.50 2.38
C THR A 151 19.16 -25.90 2.38
N ALA A 152 19.96 -26.24 1.37
CA ALA A 152 20.65 -27.54 1.29
C ALA A 152 21.69 -27.71 2.41
N VAL A 153 22.48 -26.66 2.70
CA VAL A 153 23.47 -26.71 3.79
C VAL A 153 22.79 -26.74 5.15
N TYR A 154 21.73 -25.97 5.37
CA TYR A 154 20.94 -26.04 6.60
C TYR A 154 20.34 -27.44 6.81
N GLU A 155 19.83 -28.08 5.75
CA GLU A 155 19.30 -29.45 5.83
C GLU A 155 20.39 -30.47 6.22
N ARG A 156 21.62 -30.31 5.69
CA ARG A 156 22.78 -31.12 6.09
C ARG A 156 23.12 -30.88 7.57
N PHE A 157 23.13 -29.64 8.03
CA PHE A 157 23.37 -29.30 9.44
C PHE A 157 22.34 -29.99 10.35
N ILE A 158 21.04 -29.82 10.07
CA ILE A 158 19.94 -30.40 10.87
C ILE A 158 20.04 -31.93 10.98
N LYS A 159 20.44 -32.61 9.90
CA LYS A 159 20.63 -34.07 9.89
C LYS A 159 21.86 -34.52 10.68
N THR A 160 22.92 -33.71 10.66
CA THR A 160 24.20 -34.04 11.30
C THR A 160 24.18 -33.72 12.80
N PHE A 161 23.47 -32.65 13.20
CA PHE A 161 23.41 -32.15 14.57
C PHE A 161 21.95 -32.01 15.07
N PRO A 162 21.21 -33.11 15.23
CA PRO A 162 19.78 -33.08 15.58
C PRO A 162 19.48 -32.65 17.01
N THR A 163 20.48 -32.59 17.89
CA THR A 163 20.36 -32.19 19.30
C THR A 163 21.13 -30.90 19.60
N ASP A 164 21.52 -30.16 18.56
CA ASP A 164 22.31 -28.94 18.72
C ASP A 164 21.50 -27.81 19.41
N PRO A 165 22.09 -27.06 20.36
CA PRO A 165 21.42 -25.92 20.97
C PRO A 165 21.02 -24.81 19.98
N GLN A 166 21.74 -24.65 18.86
CA GLN A 166 21.44 -23.69 17.79
C GLN A 166 20.45 -24.23 16.76
N LEU A 167 19.93 -25.45 16.94
CA LEU A 167 18.95 -26.04 16.02
C LEU A 167 17.71 -25.14 15.80
N PRO A 168 17.10 -24.52 16.83
CA PRO A 168 15.98 -23.60 16.63
C PRO A 168 16.34 -22.41 15.74
N ASP A 169 17.53 -21.83 15.91
CA ASP A 169 18.04 -20.74 15.07
C ASP A 169 18.25 -21.19 13.62
N VAL A 170 18.83 -22.36 13.43
CA VAL A 170 19.03 -22.94 12.09
C VAL A 170 17.71 -23.21 11.37
N LEU A 171 16.72 -23.76 12.09
CA LEU A 171 15.38 -24.01 11.55
C LEU A 171 14.68 -22.70 11.15
N LEU A 172 14.82 -21.64 11.96
CA LEU A 172 14.29 -20.32 11.66
C LEU A 172 14.90 -19.76 10.37
N GLU A 173 16.22 -19.82 10.23
CA GLU A 173 16.94 -19.31 9.06
C GLU A 173 16.67 -20.14 7.79
N GLN A 174 16.49 -21.46 7.93
CA GLN A 174 16.04 -22.33 6.85
C GLN A 174 14.62 -21.94 6.41
N GLY A 175 13.70 -21.73 7.35
CA GLY A 175 12.34 -21.27 7.07
C GLY A 175 12.30 -19.95 6.30
N ARG A 176 13.12 -18.97 6.71
CA ARG A 176 13.28 -17.68 5.99
C ARG A 176 13.80 -17.88 4.57
N SER A 177 14.80 -18.75 4.39
CA SER A 177 15.35 -19.06 3.06
C SER A 177 14.32 -19.75 2.16
N LEU A 178 13.53 -20.68 2.70
CA LEU A 178 12.43 -21.32 1.98
C LEU A 178 11.33 -20.33 1.60
N ARG A 179 10.99 -19.38 2.48
CA ARG A 179 10.02 -18.31 2.18
C ARG A 179 10.52 -17.41 1.05
N ALA A 180 11.81 -17.05 1.07
CA ALA A 180 12.42 -16.26 -0.01
C ALA A 180 12.40 -16.98 -1.38
N LEU A 181 12.40 -18.32 -1.38
CA LEU A 181 12.20 -19.15 -2.58
C LEU A 181 10.73 -19.30 -3.01
N GLY A 182 9.78 -18.70 -2.28
CA GLY A 182 8.34 -18.90 -2.50
C GLY A 182 7.80 -20.26 -2.02
N ALA A 183 8.62 -21.06 -1.32
CA ALA A 183 8.22 -22.36 -0.79
C ALA A 183 7.46 -22.21 0.54
N TYR A 184 6.36 -21.45 0.54
CA TYR A 184 5.64 -20.99 1.74
C TYR A 184 5.20 -22.14 2.67
N LYS A 185 4.65 -23.23 2.11
CA LYS A 185 4.24 -24.40 2.90
C LYS A 185 5.42 -25.04 3.66
N GLN A 186 6.58 -25.14 3.01
CA GLN A 186 7.78 -25.70 3.63
C GLN A 186 8.35 -24.73 4.68
N ALA A 187 8.33 -23.43 4.40
CA ALA A 187 8.75 -22.40 5.35
C ALA A 187 7.93 -22.47 6.64
N ILE A 188 6.60 -22.51 6.53
CA ILE A 188 5.68 -22.66 7.68
C ILE A 188 6.00 -23.92 8.48
N ALA A 189 6.23 -25.07 7.81
CA ALA A 189 6.61 -26.31 8.49
C ALA A 189 7.93 -26.18 9.28
N ARG A 190 8.92 -25.44 8.75
CA ARG A 190 10.16 -25.16 9.48
C ARG A 190 9.96 -24.23 10.66
N PHE A 191 9.11 -23.19 10.54
CA PHE A 191 8.78 -22.33 11.68
C PHE A 191 8.03 -23.07 12.79
N TYR A 192 7.12 -24.00 12.47
CA TYR A 192 6.54 -24.89 13.49
C TYR A 192 7.59 -25.81 14.14
N SER A 193 8.60 -26.23 13.38
CA SER A 193 9.70 -27.02 13.92
C SER A 193 10.52 -26.22 14.94
N VAL A 194 10.68 -24.90 14.75
CA VAL A 194 11.27 -24.00 15.76
C VAL A 194 10.48 -24.10 17.06
N LEU A 195 9.16 -23.89 17.02
CA LEU A 195 8.29 -23.95 18.21
C LEU A 195 8.41 -25.29 18.95
N ASN A 196 8.46 -26.39 18.21
CA ASN A 196 8.58 -27.73 18.81
C ASN A 196 9.98 -27.98 19.39
N SER A 197 11.03 -27.48 18.74
CA SER A 197 12.42 -27.64 19.20
C SER A 197 12.70 -26.84 20.47
N THR A 198 12.15 -25.62 20.58
CA THR A 198 12.29 -24.77 21.77
C THR A 198 11.66 -25.38 23.03
N LEU A 199 10.70 -26.30 22.88
CA LEU A 199 10.06 -27.00 24.02
C LEU A 199 10.86 -28.21 24.52
N LYS A 200 11.84 -28.69 23.74
CA LYS A 200 12.62 -29.91 24.05
C LYS A 200 13.99 -29.60 24.64
N LEU A 201 14.44 -28.35 24.58
CA LEU A 201 15.78 -27.94 24.99
C LEU A 201 15.82 -27.56 26.49
N PRO A 202 17.00 -27.62 27.13
CA PRO A 202 17.16 -27.31 28.55
C PRO A 202 16.72 -25.87 28.91
N ASP A 203 16.42 -25.64 30.18
CA ASP A 203 16.03 -24.31 30.69
C ASP A 203 17.16 -23.25 30.59
N GLU A 204 18.41 -23.69 30.43
CA GLU A 204 19.54 -22.82 30.12
C GLU A 204 19.30 -22.13 28.76
N GLY A 205 19.07 -20.82 28.78
CA GLY A 205 18.70 -20.05 27.59
C GLY A 205 17.19 -19.94 27.33
N ALA A 206 16.34 -20.24 28.32
CA ALA A 206 14.88 -20.15 28.18
C ALA A 206 14.37 -18.80 27.63
N ASP A 207 15.02 -17.68 27.95
CA ASP A 207 14.67 -16.37 27.38
C ASP A 207 14.91 -16.30 25.86
N HIS A 208 16.06 -16.82 25.40
CA HIS A 208 16.38 -16.91 23.98
C HIS A 208 15.36 -17.78 23.24
N TYR A 209 15.04 -18.96 23.78
CA TYR A 209 14.06 -19.85 23.18
C TYR A 209 12.63 -19.27 23.17
N ARG A 210 12.23 -18.56 24.23
CA ARG A 210 10.96 -17.81 24.25
C ARG A 210 10.92 -16.74 23.16
N GLN A 211 12.00 -16.00 22.97
CA GLN A 211 12.11 -14.99 21.93
C GLN A 211 12.07 -15.61 20.52
N LEU A 212 12.76 -16.74 20.32
CA LEU A 212 12.69 -17.50 19.08
C LEU A 212 11.28 -18.02 18.80
N ALA A 213 10.58 -18.52 19.80
CA ALA A 213 9.22 -18.99 19.64
C ALA A 213 8.28 -17.85 19.19
N ARG A 214 8.39 -16.67 19.81
CA ARG A 214 7.65 -15.46 19.39
C ARG A 214 8.03 -15.03 17.97
N THR A 215 9.32 -15.06 17.64
CA THR A 215 9.83 -14.74 16.31
C THR A 215 9.27 -15.71 15.26
N ALA A 216 9.27 -17.01 15.52
CA ALA A 216 8.72 -18.03 14.63
C ALA A 216 7.20 -17.85 14.45
N GLN A 217 6.45 -17.48 15.49
CA GLN A 217 5.02 -17.16 15.35
C GLN A 217 4.78 -15.93 14.46
N PHE A 218 5.63 -14.90 14.57
CA PHE A 218 5.58 -13.75 13.67
C PHE A 218 5.93 -14.15 12.23
N GLU A 219 6.96 -14.96 12.03
CA GLU A 219 7.35 -15.45 10.70
C GLU A 219 6.27 -16.32 10.06
N ILE A 220 5.52 -17.12 10.83
CA ILE A 220 4.34 -17.86 10.32
C ILE A 220 3.29 -16.87 9.79
N ALA A 221 2.95 -15.85 10.58
CA ALA A 221 1.98 -14.83 10.18
C ALA A 221 2.44 -14.08 8.91
N GLU A 222 3.71 -13.69 8.85
CA GLU A 222 4.32 -13.04 7.69
C GLU A 222 4.32 -13.96 6.46
N THR A 223 4.52 -15.26 6.65
CA THR A 223 4.52 -16.23 5.55
C THR A 223 3.13 -16.37 4.93
N HIS A 224 2.08 -16.46 5.75
CA HIS A 224 0.69 -16.43 5.26
C HIS A 224 0.39 -15.12 4.54
N PHE A 225 0.86 -13.99 5.08
CA PHE A 225 0.68 -12.67 4.46
C PHE A 225 1.31 -12.59 3.07
N GLN A 226 2.56 -13.06 2.92
CA GLN A 226 3.27 -13.06 1.64
C GLN A 226 2.71 -14.08 0.64
N ASN A 227 2.12 -15.16 1.12
CA ASN A 227 1.42 -16.15 0.30
C ASN A 227 0.02 -15.65 -0.16
N GLY A 228 -0.43 -14.46 0.28
CA GLY A 228 -1.75 -13.90 -0.03
C GLY A 228 -2.89 -14.52 0.78
N GLU A 229 -2.59 -15.36 1.77
CA GLU A 229 -3.58 -15.98 2.67
C GLU A 229 -3.92 -15.00 3.81
N TYR A 230 -4.54 -13.87 3.44
CA TYR A 230 -4.73 -12.73 4.34
C TYR A 230 -5.61 -13.02 5.56
N ALA A 231 -6.60 -13.90 5.43
CA ALA A 231 -7.44 -14.32 6.56
C ALA A 231 -6.62 -15.06 7.64
N GLU A 232 -5.76 -16.01 7.23
CA GLU A 232 -4.88 -16.70 8.18
C GLU A 232 -3.80 -15.75 8.72
N ALA A 233 -3.24 -14.88 7.87
CA ALA A 233 -2.30 -13.85 8.33
C ALA A 233 -2.91 -12.98 9.44
N ASN A 234 -4.12 -12.45 9.24
CA ASN A 234 -4.84 -11.70 10.26
C ASN A 234 -5.01 -12.50 11.56
N ARG A 235 -5.43 -13.77 11.46
CA ARG A 235 -5.62 -14.65 12.61
C ARG A 235 -4.33 -14.83 13.41
N PHE A 236 -3.22 -15.13 12.73
CA PHE A 236 -1.93 -15.32 13.39
C PHE A 236 -1.38 -14.02 13.98
N PHE A 237 -1.42 -12.89 13.27
CA PHE A 237 -1.01 -11.59 13.82
C PHE A 237 -1.87 -11.18 15.02
N SER A 238 -3.19 -11.39 14.95
CA SER A 238 -4.11 -11.08 16.06
C SER A 238 -3.79 -11.92 17.31
N ARG A 239 -3.35 -13.17 17.13
CA ARG A 239 -2.93 -14.03 18.25
C ARG A 239 -1.64 -13.54 18.90
N LEU A 240 -0.72 -12.91 18.15
CA LEU A 240 0.50 -12.33 18.71
C LEU A 240 0.21 -11.21 19.72
N ASN A 241 -0.92 -10.50 19.56
CA ASN A 241 -1.36 -9.48 20.49
C ASN A 241 -1.69 -10.02 21.90
N LEU A 242 -1.90 -11.33 22.04
CA LEU A 242 -2.14 -12.00 23.32
C LEU A 242 -0.85 -12.36 24.06
N LEU A 243 0.30 -12.18 23.42
CA LEU A 243 1.60 -12.48 23.99
C LEU A 243 2.17 -11.25 24.71
N ASP A 244 3.04 -11.51 25.67
CA ASP A 244 3.82 -10.46 26.33
C ASP A 244 4.93 -9.95 25.39
N LEU A 245 4.53 -9.07 24.48
CA LEU A 245 5.40 -8.37 23.53
C LEU A 245 5.66 -6.94 23.99
N ALA A 246 6.84 -6.43 23.61
CA ALA A 246 7.14 -5.01 23.71
C ALA A 246 6.06 -4.17 22.98
N PRO A 247 5.76 -2.95 23.44
CA PRO A 247 4.72 -2.11 22.84
C PRO A 247 4.89 -1.91 21.33
N GLU A 248 6.12 -1.71 20.86
CA GLU A 248 6.45 -1.52 19.43
C GLU A 248 6.15 -2.79 18.61
N ASP A 249 6.59 -3.96 19.08
CA ASP A 249 6.31 -5.24 18.42
C ASP A 249 4.80 -5.56 18.38
N ARG A 250 4.10 -5.21 19.47
CA ARG A 250 2.65 -5.37 19.55
C ARG A 250 1.94 -4.46 18.56
N ALA A 251 2.30 -3.18 18.49
CA ALA A 251 1.73 -2.22 17.54
C ALA A 251 2.00 -2.67 16.09
N ARG A 252 3.21 -3.14 15.79
CA ARG A 252 3.56 -3.72 14.48
C ARG A 252 2.68 -4.92 14.12
N ALA A 253 2.47 -5.86 15.05
CA ALA A 253 1.60 -7.01 14.82
C ALA A 253 0.14 -6.60 14.62
N GLN A 254 -0.37 -5.65 15.42
CA GLN A 254 -1.72 -5.11 15.26
C GLN A 254 -1.91 -4.45 13.89
N PHE A 255 -0.98 -3.59 13.48
CA PHE A 255 -1.03 -2.94 12.18
C PHE A 255 -1.03 -3.96 11.04
N LYS A 256 -0.14 -4.96 11.09
CA LYS A 256 -0.10 -6.05 10.09
C LYS A 256 -1.37 -6.90 10.07
N ALA A 257 -1.98 -7.18 11.23
CA ALA A 257 -3.26 -7.90 11.29
C ALA A 257 -4.35 -7.14 10.54
N VAL A 258 -4.44 -5.84 10.77
CA VAL A 258 -5.47 -4.99 10.16
C VAL A 258 -5.17 -4.72 8.69
N TYR A 259 -3.90 -4.59 8.33
CA TYR A 259 -3.47 -4.47 6.95
C TYR A 259 -3.80 -5.74 6.13
N ALA A 260 -3.68 -6.92 6.74
CA ALA A 260 -4.14 -8.16 6.13
C ALA A 260 -5.65 -8.13 5.84
N LEU A 261 -6.49 -7.60 6.75
CA LEU A 261 -7.93 -7.45 6.49
C LEU A 261 -8.22 -6.55 5.29
N ILE A 262 -7.49 -5.43 5.17
CA ILE A 262 -7.62 -4.53 4.01
C ILE A 262 -7.29 -5.25 2.71
N LEU A 263 -6.20 -6.02 2.67
CA LEU A 263 -5.80 -6.77 1.47
C LEU A 263 -6.74 -7.96 1.18
N GLY A 264 -7.32 -8.56 2.22
CA GLY A 264 -8.35 -9.60 2.11
C GLY A 264 -9.72 -9.08 1.66
N GLY A 265 -9.94 -7.76 1.67
CA GLY A 265 -11.22 -7.14 1.32
C GLY A 265 -12.26 -7.14 2.45
N ASP A 266 -11.87 -7.52 3.67
CA ASP A 266 -12.73 -7.57 4.85
C ASP A 266 -12.89 -6.19 5.50
N ASP A 267 -13.48 -5.25 4.75
CA ASP A 267 -13.51 -3.83 5.09
C ASP A 267 -14.20 -3.51 6.43
N GLU A 268 -15.27 -4.23 6.79
CA GLU A 268 -15.95 -4.00 8.08
C GLU A 268 -15.05 -4.33 9.28
N GLN A 269 -14.36 -5.47 9.23
CA GLN A 269 -13.42 -5.83 10.29
C GLN A 269 -12.21 -4.89 10.29
N ALA A 270 -11.74 -4.49 9.09
CA ALA A 270 -10.63 -3.56 8.95
C ALA A 270 -10.95 -2.20 9.59
N VAL A 271 -12.16 -1.65 9.39
CA VAL A 271 -12.59 -0.40 10.03
C VAL A 271 -12.51 -0.49 11.56
N GLY A 272 -13.03 -1.58 12.14
CA GLY A 272 -12.96 -1.81 13.59
C GLY A 272 -11.52 -1.92 14.09
N GLY A 273 -10.69 -2.69 13.38
CA GLY A 273 -9.28 -2.89 13.71
C GLY A 273 -8.44 -1.61 13.59
N LEU A 274 -8.66 -0.81 12.55
CA LEU A 274 -7.94 0.46 12.34
C LEU A 274 -8.28 1.47 13.44
N ARG A 275 -9.55 1.58 13.84
CA ARG A 275 -9.96 2.44 14.95
C ARG A 275 -9.32 2.00 16.26
N LEU A 276 -9.28 0.69 16.51
CA LEU A 276 -8.62 0.14 17.68
C LEU A 276 -7.12 0.49 17.68
N PHE A 277 -6.43 0.23 16.56
CA PHE A 277 -5.02 0.54 16.39
C PHE A 277 -4.72 2.03 16.63
N ILE A 278 -5.51 2.92 16.04
CA ILE A 278 -5.36 4.38 16.20
C ILE A 278 -5.55 4.81 17.66
N SER A 279 -6.54 4.24 18.35
CA SER A 279 -6.83 4.59 19.74
C SER A 279 -5.78 4.07 20.74
N GLN A 280 -5.23 2.88 20.50
CA GLN A 280 -4.27 2.23 21.39
C GLN A 280 -2.83 2.72 21.18
N ASN A 281 -2.48 3.12 19.96
CA ASN A 281 -1.10 3.45 19.59
C ASN A 281 -0.96 4.88 19.01
N PRO A 282 -1.43 5.94 19.69
CA PRO A 282 -1.54 7.27 19.10
C PRO A 282 -0.21 7.93 18.66
N ARG A 283 0.94 7.37 19.05
CA ARG A 283 2.29 7.83 18.69
C ARG A 283 3.02 6.90 17.72
N ASP A 284 2.36 5.86 17.22
CA ASP A 284 2.97 4.93 16.27
C ASP A 284 3.19 5.61 14.91
N GLU A 285 4.29 5.26 14.24
CA GLU A 285 4.66 5.85 12.95
C GLU A 285 3.62 5.59 11.85
N ASN A 286 2.87 4.49 11.95
CA ASN A 286 1.89 4.03 10.98
C ASN A 286 0.51 4.68 11.16
N ILE A 287 0.33 5.55 12.16
CA ILE A 287 -0.97 6.18 12.43
C ILE A 287 -1.53 6.93 11.22
N PRO A 288 -0.74 7.69 10.44
CA PRO A 288 -1.25 8.35 9.24
C PRO A 288 -1.67 7.38 8.15
N GLU A 289 -0.92 6.29 7.96
CA GLU A 289 -1.28 5.22 7.04
C GLU A 289 -2.56 4.52 7.50
N ALA A 290 -2.71 4.24 8.80
CA ALA A 290 -3.93 3.66 9.35
C ALA A 290 -5.16 4.55 9.13
N ARG A 291 -5.05 5.88 9.29
CA ARG A 291 -6.15 6.82 8.98
C ARG A 291 -6.49 6.85 7.50
N TYR A 292 -5.49 6.79 6.64
CA TYR A 292 -5.70 6.71 5.19
C TYR A 292 -6.42 5.42 4.80
N LEU A 293 -5.95 4.27 5.28
CA LEU A 293 -6.60 2.98 5.05
C LEU A 293 -8.03 2.95 5.61
N LEU A 294 -8.28 3.63 6.72
CA LEU A 294 -9.60 3.73 7.34
C LEU A 294 -10.55 4.50 6.43
N SER A 295 -10.09 5.62 5.89
CA SER A 295 -10.85 6.40 4.92
C SER A 295 -11.20 5.58 3.68
N LEU A 296 -10.25 4.80 3.13
CA LEU A 296 -10.48 3.94 1.98
C LEU A 296 -11.48 2.81 2.29
N ALA A 297 -11.34 2.12 3.42
CA ALA A 297 -12.25 1.04 3.81
C ALA A 297 -13.68 1.56 4.03
N LEU A 298 -13.84 2.69 4.73
CA LEU A 298 -15.14 3.33 4.93
C LEU A 298 -15.79 3.71 3.60
N ARG A 299 -15.00 4.18 2.63
CA ARG A 299 -15.51 4.52 1.30
C ARG A 299 -15.97 3.29 0.53
N ARG A 300 -15.22 2.18 0.55
CA ARG A 300 -15.64 0.91 -0.08
C ARG A 300 -16.95 0.38 0.52
N LEU A 301 -17.21 0.66 1.79
CA LEU A 301 -18.47 0.36 2.48
C LEU A 301 -19.59 1.37 2.21
N GLY A 302 -19.37 2.42 1.41
CA GLY A 302 -20.34 3.48 1.16
C GLY A 302 -20.57 4.43 2.34
N ARG A 303 -19.74 4.35 3.39
CA ARG A 303 -19.81 5.19 4.61
C ARG A 303 -19.07 6.52 4.37
N THR A 304 -19.54 7.26 3.37
CA THR A 304 -18.89 8.47 2.84
C THR A 304 -18.61 9.54 3.90
N GLN A 305 -19.55 9.81 4.80
CA GLN A 305 -19.37 10.85 5.83
C GLN A 305 -18.25 10.50 6.82
N GLU A 306 -18.14 9.23 7.20
CA GLU A 306 -17.08 8.78 8.10
C GLU A 306 -15.73 8.75 7.38
N SER A 307 -15.70 8.38 6.09
CA SER A 307 -14.51 8.45 5.24
C SER A 307 -13.97 9.88 5.12
N LEU A 308 -14.87 10.85 4.89
CA LEU A 308 -14.53 12.27 4.88
C LEU A 308 -13.96 12.73 6.22
N ALA A 309 -14.59 12.35 7.33
CA ALA A 309 -14.09 12.71 8.67
C ALA A 309 -12.66 12.18 8.91
N ALA A 310 -12.41 10.89 8.63
CA ALA A 310 -11.08 10.29 8.78
C ALA A 310 -10.02 10.98 7.89
N THR A 311 -10.40 11.38 6.67
CA THR A 311 -9.54 12.12 5.74
C THR A 311 -9.15 13.48 6.30
N LEU A 312 -10.12 14.24 6.81
CA LEU A 312 -9.88 15.56 7.37
C LEU A 312 -9.04 15.50 8.67
N GLU A 313 -9.25 14.49 9.50
CA GLU A 313 -8.43 14.25 10.69
C GLU A 313 -6.96 14.00 10.32
N LEU A 314 -6.72 13.15 9.31
CA LEU A 314 -5.37 12.89 8.80
C LEU A 314 -4.69 14.17 8.32
N LEU A 315 -5.35 14.95 7.46
CA LEU A 315 -4.77 16.19 6.92
C LEU A 315 -4.46 17.21 8.01
N LYS A 316 -5.35 17.37 9.00
CA LYS A 316 -5.14 18.30 10.12
C LYS A 316 -3.99 17.86 11.01
N ALA A 317 -3.88 16.57 11.32
CA ALA A 317 -2.81 16.03 12.15
C ALA A 317 -1.44 16.23 11.50
N GLU A 318 -1.27 15.81 10.25
CA GLU A 318 0.02 15.94 9.56
C GLU A 318 0.40 17.41 9.29
N HIS A 319 -0.58 18.28 9.08
CA HIS A 319 -0.32 19.70 8.95
C HIS A 319 0.15 20.34 10.27
N ALA A 320 -0.40 19.93 11.41
CA ALA A 320 0.03 20.42 12.73
C ALA A 320 1.52 20.12 12.99
N ASP A 321 2.00 18.98 12.49
CA ASP A 321 3.40 18.56 12.58
C ASP A 321 4.26 18.98 11.36
N SER A 322 3.73 19.80 10.44
CA SER A 322 4.43 20.16 9.20
C SER A 322 5.74 20.92 9.40
N GLN A 323 5.91 21.60 10.54
CA GLN A 323 7.15 22.30 10.88
C GLN A 323 8.28 21.32 11.25
N SER A 324 7.95 20.18 11.86
CA SER A 324 8.94 19.18 12.27
C SER A 324 9.28 18.24 11.12
N ASP A 325 8.31 17.90 10.26
CA ASP A 325 8.52 17.06 9.09
C ASP A 325 7.80 17.58 7.82
N PRO A 326 8.42 18.56 7.11
CA PRO A 326 7.85 19.11 5.88
C PRO A 326 7.69 18.08 4.76
N ARG A 327 8.54 17.04 4.73
CA ARG A 327 8.52 16.02 3.66
C ARG A 327 7.34 15.07 3.84
N ARG A 328 7.10 14.64 5.07
CA ARG A 328 5.95 13.81 5.43
C ARG A 328 4.64 14.55 5.18
N TRP A 329 4.57 15.83 5.54
CA TRP A 329 3.43 16.68 5.20
C TRP A 329 3.18 16.72 3.68
N ALA A 330 4.20 17.00 2.86
CA ALA A 330 4.07 17.03 1.40
C ALA A 330 3.66 15.66 0.80
N TYR A 331 4.11 14.55 1.41
CA TYR A 331 3.69 13.21 1.02
C TYR A 331 2.18 13.01 1.27
N TRP A 332 1.71 13.26 2.49
CA TRP A 332 0.31 13.06 2.86
C TRP A 332 -0.65 14.05 2.22
N GLN A 333 -0.20 15.27 1.97
CA GLN A 333 -0.91 16.22 1.13
C GLN A 333 -1.23 15.60 -0.25
N ARG A 334 -0.22 15.05 -0.94
CA ARG A 334 -0.40 14.52 -2.29
C ARG A 334 -1.24 13.25 -2.26
N LYS A 335 -0.89 12.31 -1.39
CA LYS A 335 -1.54 10.99 -1.28
C LYS A 335 -2.98 11.07 -0.77
N THR A 336 -3.30 11.99 0.14
CA THR A 336 -4.63 12.10 0.74
C THR A 336 -5.41 13.28 0.18
N GLY A 337 -4.82 14.48 0.21
CA GLY A 337 -5.51 15.71 -0.18
C GLY A 337 -5.93 15.72 -1.65
N ASN A 338 -4.98 15.50 -2.55
CA ASN A 338 -5.27 15.51 -3.99
C ASN A 338 -5.96 14.22 -4.43
N GLN A 339 -5.43 13.06 -4.04
CA GLN A 339 -5.97 11.79 -4.52
C GLN A 339 -7.41 11.53 -4.03
N LEU A 340 -7.70 11.64 -2.73
CA LEU A 340 -9.06 11.37 -2.24
C LEU A 340 -10.04 12.46 -2.69
N GLY A 341 -9.61 13.73 -2.72
CA GLY A 341 -10.43 14.80 -3.28
C GLY A 341 -10.84 14.51 -4.72
N ASN A 342 -9.88 14.09 -5.55
CA ASN A 342 -10.12 13.70 -6.94
C ASN A 342 -11.02 12.46 -7.02
N GLU A 343 -10.80 11.47 -6.16
CA GLU A 343 -11.62 10.26 -6.12
C GLU A 343 -13.08 10.56 -5.79
N PHE A 344 -13.37 11.45 -4.82
CA PHE A 344 -14.73 11.92 -4.55
C PHE A 344 -15.35 12.64 -5.76
N TYR A 345 -14.54 13.45 -6.45
CA TYR A 345 -14.97 14.15 -7.66
C TYR A 345 -15.33 13.18 -8.79
N GLU A 346 -14.47 12.19 -9.07
CA GLU A 346 -14.67 11.19 -10.12
C GLU A 346 -15.92 10.33 -9.88
N HIS A 347 -16.27 10.07 -8.62
CA HIS A 347 -17.46 9.32 -8.23
C HIS A 347 -18.73 10.19 -8.19
N GLY A 348 -18.62 11.49 -8.52
CA GLY A 348 -19.74 12.41 -8.59
C GLY A 348 -20.16 13.02 -7.26
N ASP A 349 -19.48 12.71 -6.15
CA ASP A 349 -19.71 13.37 -4.87
C ASP A 349 -18.93 14.69 -4.80
N PHE A 350 -19.39 15.64 -5.60
CA PHE A 350 -18.79 16.97 -5.72
C PHE A 350 -18.87 17.77 -4.41
N SER A 351 -19.79 17.44 -3.51
CA SER A 351 -19.95 18.14 -2.22
C SER A 351 -18.85 17.72 -1.24
N SER A 352 -18.59 16.42 -1.11
CA SER A 352 -17.47 15.92 -0.31
C SER A 352 -16.12 16.35 -0.89
N ALA A 353 -15.96 16.28 -2.22
CA ALA A 353 -14.75 16.76 -2.89
C ALA A 353 -14.50 18.25 -2.62
N LEU A 354 -15.55 19.09 -2.75
CA LEU A 354 -15.47 20.51 -2.42
C LEU A 354 -15.03 20.74 -0.97
N THR A 355 -15.58 19.99 -0.02
CA THR A 355 -15.22 20.10 1.40
C THR A 355 -13.74 19.78 1.64
N ILE A 356 -13.20 18.76 0.97
CA ILE A 356 -11.78 18.41 1.05
C ILE A 356 -10.93 19.55 0.49
N TYR A 357 -11.21 20.04 -0.72
CA TYR A 357 -10.42 21.12 -1.31
C TYR A 357 -10.51 22.43 -0.52
N GLU A 358 -11.68 22.78 0.02
CA GLU A 358 -11.82 23.94 0.90
C GLU A 358 -11.00 23.79 2.18
N SER A 359 -10.95 22.59 2.76
CA SER A 359 -10.09 22.32 3.91
C SER A 359 -8.61 22.43 3.56
N LEU A 360 -8.19 21.90 2.40
CA LEU A 360 -6.81 21.98 1.92
C LEU A 360 -6.40 23.43 1.72
N ALA A 361 -7.24 24.26 1.10
CA ALA A 361 -6.96 25.67 0.87
C ALA A 361 -6.69 26.45 2.17
N GLN A 362 -7.26 26.03 3.30
CA GLN A 362 -7.06 26.65 4.61
C GLN A 362 -5.75 26.24 5.30
N LEU A 363 -5.10 25.16 4.87
CA LEU A 363 -3.89 24.66 5.53
C LEU A 363 -2.68 25.55 5.22
N SER A 364 -2.53 26.03 3.99
CA SER A 364 -1.39 26.89 3.60
C SER A 364 -1.81 28.13 2.83
N ALA A 365 -1.10 29.23 3.08
CA ALA A 365 -1.25 30.52 2.41
C ALA A 365 -0.39 30.66 1.13
N ASP A 366 0.49 29.70 0.84
CA ASP A 366 1.37 29.74 -0.33
C ASP A 366 0.55 29.78 -1.63
N PRO A 367 0.74 30.76 -2.53
CA PRO A 367 0.08 30.78 -3.83
C PRO A 367 0.26 29.49 -4.66
N ARG A 368 1.43 28.86 -4.60
CA ARG A 368 1.69 27.57 -5.29
C ARG A 368 0.84 26.43 -4.74
N TRP A 369 0.36 26.57 -3.51
CA TRP A 369 -0.59 25.66 -2.89
C TRP A 369 -2.05 26.09 -3.18
N GLN A 370 -2.38 27.34 -2.86
CA GLN A 370 -3.76 27.82 -2.86
C GLN A 370 -4.37 27.85 -4.25
N LEU A 371 -3.59 28.20 -5.28
CA LEU A 371 -4.14 28.40 -6.62
C LEU A 371 -4.51 27.09 -7.31
N PRO A 372 -3.69 26.02 -7.29
CA PRO A 372 -4.12 24.72 -7.78
C PRO A 372 -5.35 24.16 -7.04
N VAL A 373 -5.40 24.31 -5.72
CA VAL A 373 -6.57 23.87 -4.93
C VAL A 373 -7.80 24.71 -5.29
N ALA A 374 -7.66 26.03 -5.46
CA ALA A 374 -8.76 26.90 -5.90
C ALA A 374 -9.31 26.51 -7.27
N TYR A 375 -8.46 26.00 -8.17
CA TYR A 375 -8.90 25.50 -9.47
C TYR A 375 -9.80 24.26 -9.31
N GLN A 376 -9.39 23.30 -8.48
CA GLN A 376 -10.19 22.11 -8.16
C GLN A 376 -11.52 22.49 -7.48
N THR A 377 -11.49 23.42 -6.53
CA THR A 377 -12.70 24.01 -5.92
C THR A 377 -13.63 24.61 -6.98
N GLY A 378 -13.07 25.34 -7.96
CA GLY A 378 -13.82 25.87 -9.10
C GLY A 378 -14.51 24.78 -9.93
N LEU A 379 -13.81 23.68 -10.23
CA LEU A 379 -14.36 22.54 -10.96
C LEU A 379 -15.51 21.87 -10.19
N CYS A 380 -15.39 21.75 -8.86
CA CYS A 380 -16.49 21.27 -8.01
C CYS A 380 -17.70 22.21 -8.10
N TYR A 381 -17.49 23.53 -8.02
CA TYR A 381 -18.58 24.50 -8.15
C TYR A 381 -19.28 24.45 -9.51
N GLU A 382 -18.54 24.24 -10.61
CA GLU A 382 -19.13 24.03 -11.94
C GLU A 382 -20.05 22.80 -11.95
N ARG A 383 -19.58 21.66 -11.44
CA ARG A 383 -20.38 20.42 -11.36
C ARG A 383 -21.61 20.56 -10.48
N LEU A 384 -21.52 21.38 -9.43
CA LEU A 384 -22.63 21.74 -8.55
C LEU A 384 -23.52 22.87 -9.11
N ARG A 385 -23.31 23.33 -10.36
CA ARG A 385 -24.06 24.40 -11.03
C ARG A 385 -24.00 25.76 -10.32
N ARG A 386 -23.00 25.97 -9.47
CA ARG A 386 -22.74 27.25 -8.77
C ARG A 386 -21.76 28.10 -9.59
N PHE A 387 -22.18 28.50 -10.78
CA PHE A 387 -21.31 29.13 -11.77
C PHE A 387 -20.67 30.45 -11.31
N ASP A 388 -21.35 31.25 -10.48
CA ASP A 388 -20.77 32.49 -9.96
C ASP A 388 -19.60 32.23 -9.01
N ARG A 389 -19.71 31.19 -8.18
CA ARG A 389 -18.61 30.75 -7.29
C ARG A 389 -17.44 30.18 -8.10
N ALA A 390 -17.73 29.37 -9.13
CA ALA A 390 -16.70 28.87 -10.04
C ALA A 390 -15.95 30.01 -10.74
N ARG A 391 -16.69 31.00 -11.27
CA ARG A 391 -16.10 32.20 -11.89
C ARG A 391 -15.19 32.94 -10.92
N LEU A 392 -15.62 33.14 -9.67
CA LEU A 392 -14.80 33.79 -8.65
C LEU A 392 -13.49 33.03 -8.38
N CYS A 393 -13.52 31.70 -8.31
CA CYS A 393 -12.32 30.88 -8.15
C CYS A 393 -11.33 31.11 -9.30
N TYR A 394 -11.79 31.01 -10.55
CA TYR A 394 -10.92 31.19 -11.72
C TYR A 394 -10.40 32.62 -11.86
N GLN A 395 -11.24 33.62 -11.58
CA GLN A 395 -10.84 35.02 -11.60
C GLN A 395 -9.73 35.29 -10.58
N THR A 396 -9.87 34.74 -9.37
CA THR A 396 -8.86 34.86 -8.31
C THR A 396 -7.52 34.28 -8.74
N ILE A 397 -7.51 33.17 -9.47
CA ILE A 397 -6.28 32.55 -10.00
C ILE A 397 -5.58 33.50 -10.98
N VAL A 398 -6.31 33.96 -11.99
CA VAL A 398 -5.77 34.87 -13.02
C VAL A 398 -5.26 36.16 -12.38
N ASP A 399 -6.03 36.77 -11.48
CA ASP A 399 -5.67 38.03 -10.84
C ASP A 399 -4.45 37.90 -9.91
N LYS A 400 -4.38 36.85 -9.10
CA LYS A 400 -3.24 36.62 -8.20
C LYS A 400 -1.95 36.34 -8.99
N ILE A 401 -2.00 35.57 -10.07
CA ILE A 401 -0.82 35.28 -10.89
C ILE A 401 -0.39 36.55 -11.64
N LYS A 402 -1.33 37.29 -12.22
CA LYS A 402 -1.04 38.55 -12.93
C LYS A 402 -0.46 39.62 -12.00
N SER A 403 -0.91 39.68 -10.76
CA SER A 403 -0.41 40.63 -9.74
C SER A 403 0.89 40.20 -9.06
N ALA A 404 1.27 38.93 -9.14
CA ALA A 404 2.56 38.45 -8.62
C ALA A 404 3.74 39.18 -9.30
N PRO A 405 4.91 39.35 -8.67
CA PRO A 405 6.06 40.04 -9.28
C PRO A 405 6.52 39.37 -10.58
N ALA A 406 6.84 40.17 -11.61
CA ALA A 406 7.26 39.65 -12.93
C ALA A 406 8.57 38.84 -12.89
N ASN A 407 9.47 39.20 -11.96
CA ASN A 407 10.76 38.52 -11.76
C ASN A 407 10.69 37.44 -10.68
N GLY A 408 9.50 37.10 -10.17
CA GLY A 408 9.32 36.06 -9.17
C GLY A 408 8.93 34.74 -9.81
N ASP A 409 9.33 33.64 -9.17
CA ASP A 409 9.10 32.27 -9.67
C ASP A 409 7.61 31.89 -9.81
N VAL A 410 6.69 32.59 -9.12
CA VAL A 410 5.25 32.25 -9.10
C VAL A 410 4.58 32.38 -10.47
N ARG A 411 4.93 33.39 -11.28
CA ARG A 411 4.33 33.59 -12.61
C ARG A 411 4.70 32.47 -13.60
N PRO A 412 6.00 32.16 -13.81
CA PRO A 412 6.37 31.09 -14.73
C PRO A 412 5.89 29.73 -14.24
N ASP A 413 5.96 29.44 -12.93
CA ASP A 413 5.56 28.15 -12.36
C ASP A 413 4.06 27.84 -12.55
N LEU A 414 3.21 28.87 -12.61
CA LEU A 414 1.75 28.72 -12.65
C LEU A 414 1.11 29.27 -13.93
N ALA A 415 1.91 29.50 -14.99
CA ALA A 415 1.41 30.04 -16.26
C ALA A 415 0.30 29.17 -16.86
N ASP A 416 0.53 27.86 -16.96
CA ASP A 416 -0.46 26.90 -17.48
C ASP A 416 -1.76 26.91 -16.67
N LEU A 417 -1.67 27.08 -15.35
CA LEU A 417 -2.83 27.18 -14.47
C LEU A 417 -3.64 28.45 -14.75
N ALA A 418 -2.96 29.58 -14.98
CA ALA A 418 -3.61 30.83 -15.38
C ALA A 418 -4.34 30.68 -16.72
N ASP A 419 -3.72 30.04 -17.70
CA ASP A 419 -4.30 29.82 -19.02
C ASP A 419 -5.53 28.91 -18.95
N MET A 420 -5.45 27.80 -18.19
CA MET A 420 -6.59 26.93 -17.93
C MET A 420 -7.74 27.66 -17.24
N ALA A 421 -7.44 28.51 -16.24
CA ALA A 421 -8.46 29.29 -15.53
C ALA A 421 -9.10 30.35 -16.46
N ALA A 422 -8.30 31.05 -17.27
CA ALA A 422 -8.78 32.03 -18.24
C ALA A 422 -9.68 31.37 -19.30
N TRP A 423 -9.30 30.19 -19.79
CA TRP A 423 -10.13 29.41 -20.71
C TRP A 423 -11.48 29.06 -20.07
N ARG A 424 -11.49 28.56 -18.83
CA ARG A 424 -12.74 28.25 -18.10
C ARG A 424 -13.63 29.48 -17.93
N LEU A 425 -13.07 30.64 -17.59
CA LEU A 425 -13.80 31.91 -17.51
C LEU A 425 -14.47 32.26 -18.84
N SER A 426 -13.74 32.12 -19.95
CA SER A 426 -14.30 32.37 -21.29
C SER A 426 -15.49 31.46 -21.59
N GLN A 427 -15.40 30.16 -21.25
CA GLN A 427 -16.49 29.20 -21.44
C GLN A 427 -17.73 29.58 -20.62
N LEU A 428 -17.57 29.89 -19.34
CA LEU A 428 -18.68 30.30 -18.47
C LEU A 428 -19.32 31.62 -18.94
N SER A 429 -18.52 32.56 -19.44
CA SER A 429 -19.03 33.82 -19.99
C SER A 429 -19.85 33.61 -21.27
N TRP A 430 -19.35 32.74 -22.15
CA TRP A 430 -20.03 32.37 -23.40
C TRP A 430 -21.36 31.67 -23.11
N GLN A 431 -21.36 30.71 -22.18
CA GLN A 431 -22.57 29.99 -21.78
C GLN A 431 -23.62 30.95 -21.20
N SER A 432 -23.23 31.83 -20.28
CA SER A 432 -24.11 32.84 -19.69
C SER A 432 -24.72 33.79 -20.73
N THR A 433 -23.90 34.23 -21.70
CA THR A 433 -24.35 35.12 -22.78
C THR A 433 -25.34 34.39 -23.69
N THR A 434 -25.04 33.13 -24.04
CA THR A 434 -25.89 32.30 -24.90
C THR A 434 -27.23 32.00 -24.23
N ASP A 435 -27.25 31.63 -22.94
CA ASP A 435 -28.47 31.38 -22.18
C ASP A 435 -29.36 32.64 -22.10
N THR A 436 -28.74 33.81 -21.93
CA THR A 436 -29.44 35.10 -21.91
C THR A 436 -30.09 35.39 -23.28
N GLN A 437 -29.35 35.19 -24.37
CA GLN A 437 -29.85 35.39 -25.73
C GLN A 437 -30.99 34.42 -26.08
N LEU A 438 -30.85 33.14 -25.73
CA LEU A 438 -31.89 32.14 -25.94
C LEU A 438 -33.15 32.46 -25.13
N SER A 439 -32.98 32.83 -23.88
CA SER A 439 -34.10 33.23 -23.01
C SER A 439 -34.85 34.46 -23.55
N ALA A 440 -34.13 35.41 -24.16
CA ALA A 440 -34.75 36.56 -24.83
C ALA A 440 -35.56 36.17 -26.08
N ILE A 441 -35.11 35.16 -26.84
CA ILE A 441 -35.82 34.64 -28.02
C ILE A 441 -37.12 33.92 -27.62
N PHE A 442 -37.09 33.16 -26.52
CA PHE A 442 -38.21 32.34 -26.06
C PHE A 442 -39.06 33.00 -24.96
N ALA A 443 -38.79 34.26 -24.61
CA ALA A 443 -39.62 35.00 -23.67
C ALA A 443 -41.04 35.15 -24.24
N PRO A 444 -42.11 34.79 -23.50
CA PRO A 444 -43.47 34.98 -23.97
C PRO A 444 -43.67 36.47 -24.24
N SER A 445 -44.05 36.81 -25.47
CA SER A 445 -44.40 38.18 -25.84
C SER A 445 -45.45 38.67 -24.84
N SER A 446 -45.15 39.73 -24.10
CA SER A 446 -46.10 40.39 -23.23
C SER A 446 -47.38 40.64 -24.04
N SER A 447 -48.46 39.97 -23.66
CA SER A 447 -49.80 40.27 -24.16
C SER A 447 -50.02 41.77 -23.97
N PRO A 448 -50.53 42.50 -24.98
CA PRO A 448 -50.80 43.92 -24.82
C PRO A 448 -51.75 44.08 -23.63
N THR A 449 -51.36 44.93 -22.69
CA THR A 449 -52.14 45.34 -21.52
C THR A 449 -53.52 45.78 -22.00
N VAL A 450 -54.53 44.94 -21.76
CA VAL A 450 -55.93 45.33 -21.93
C VAL A 450 -56.19 46.46 -20.93
N PRO A 451 -56.67 47.63 -21.36
CA PRO A 451 -56.94 48.73 -20.44
C PRO A 451 -58.01 48.32 -19.42
N PRO A 452 -57.99 48.87 -18.20
CA PRO A 452 -58.90 48.44 -17.15
C PRO A 452 -60.35 48.71 -17.58
N PHE A 453 -61.19 47.67 -17.55
CA PHE A 453 -62.63 47.83 -17.63
C PHE A 453 -63.09 48.65 -16.43
N SER A 454 -63.59 49.85 -16.69
CA SER A 454 -64.35 50.65 -15.75
C SER A 454 -65.67 49.94 -15.44
N SER A 455 -65.79 49.38 -14.23
CA SER A 455 -67.06 48.87 -13.71
C SER A 455 -68.03 50.03 -13.44
N PRO A 456 -69.32 49.93 -13.83
CA PRO A 456 -70.33 50.88 -13.39
C PRO A 456 -70.74 50.59 -11.95
N ALA A 457 -71.06 51.66 -11.22
CA ALA A 457 -71.57 51.63 -9.87
C ALA A 457 -73.02 51.12 -9.80
N THR A 458 -73.29 50.22 -8.85
CA THR A 458 -74.59 49.97 -8.21
C THR A 458 -74.27 49.31 -6.86
N ALA A 459 -74.48 49.94 -5.71
CA ALA A 459 -75.72 50.33 -5.05
C ALA A 459 -75.87 49.46 -3.78
N SER A 460 -76.05 50.16 -2.67
CA SER A 460 -76.21 49.69 -1.30
C SER A 460 -77.38 48.72 -1.10
N ALA A 461 -77.20 47.74 -0.22
CA ALA A 461 -78.28 47.21 0.61
C ALA A 461 -77.72 46.78 1.97
N SER A 462 -78.33 47.36 3.00
CA SER A 462 -78.12 47.22 4.44
C SER A 462 -78.77 45.97 5.03
N ASP A 463 -78.23 45.55 6.19
CA ASP A 463 -78.86 44.94 7.37
C ASP A 463 -79.89 43.80 7.22
N HIS A 464 -79.58 42.64 7.83
CA HIS A 464 -80.29 42.19 9.04
C HIS A 464 -79.66 40.92 9.68
N ASP A 465 -79.24 41.11 10.93
CA ASP A 465 -79.50 40.29 12.12
C ASP A 465 -79.39 38.75 12.16
N ALA A 466 -78.45 38.32 13.01
CA ALA A 466 -78.64 37.54 14.25
C ALA A 466 -79.40 36.19 14.21
N HIS A 467 -78.68 35.10 14.49
CA HIS A 467 -78.65 34.43 15.82
C HIS A 467 -78.11 32.99 15.74
N GLY A 468 -77.22 32.65 16.68
CA GLY A 468 -77.41 31.43 17.47
C GLY A 468 -76.40 30.28 17.32
N ARG A 469 -75.65 30.08 18.42
CA ARG A 469 -75.10 28.82 18.97
C ARG A 469 -73.67 28.39 18.60
N ALA A 470 -72.79 28.60 19.57
CA ALA A 470 -71.58 27.82 19.87
C ALA A 470 -71.95 26.55 20.70
N PRO A 471 -70.99 25.77 21.25
CA PRO A 471 -69.94 24.99 20.59
C PRO A 471 -69.94 23.51 21.06
N ILE A 472 -69.21 22.62 20.40
CA ILE A 472 -68.75 21.35 21.01
C ILE A 472 -67.26 21.18 20.75
N ALA A 473 -66.52 21.07 21.85
CA ALA A 473 -65.13 20.69 21.93
C ALA A 473 -64.96 19.17 21.76
N SER A 474 -63.83 18.74 21.21
CA SER A 474 -63.23 17.44 21.54
C SER A 474 -61.71 17.50 21.37
N GLN A 475 -61.04 17.37 22.51
CA GLN A 475 -59.63 17.00 22.66
C GLN A 475 -59.44 15.51 22.35
N LEU A 476 -58.24 15.14 21.89
CA LEU A 476 -57.42 13.94 22.23
C LEU A 476 -56.33 13.84 21.16
N VAL A 477 -55.08 14.26 21.40
CA VAL A 477 -53.99 13.51 22.07
C VAL A 477 -53.78 12.10 21.51
N ARG A 478 -52.77 11.95 20.66
CA ARG A 478 -51.61 11.07 20.90
C ARG A 478 -50.38 11.61 20.16
#